data_AF-A0A258WI50-F1
#
_entry.id   AF-A0A258WI50-F1
#
_cell.length_a   1.000
_cell.length_b   1.000
_cell.length_c   1.000
_cell.angle_alpha   90.00
_cell.angle_beta   90.00
_cell.angle_gamma   90.00
#
_symmetry.space_group_name_H-M   'P 1'
#
loop_
_entity.id
_entity.type
_entity.pdbx_description
1 polymer ?
#
loop_
_entity_poly.entity_id
_entity_poly.type
_entity_poly.pdbx_seq_one_letter_code
_entity_poly.pdbx_strand_id
1 'polypeptide(L)'
;VVGVMHMVDNGEQDDKIIAVARNDMSVNYIEDLKELPPHTMTEIVRFFQDYKALERKNVSIEHLLGKNYAYKVIKESLQLYKTTFLNK
;
A
#
# COMPACT_ATOMS: atom_id res chain seq x y z
N VAL A 1 -3.69 9.78 -2.49
CA VAL A 1 -2.63 8.81 -2.12
C VAL A 1 -1.87 9.44 -0.97
N VAL A 2 -1.77 8.72 0.15
CA VAL A 2 -1.19 9.23 1.39
C VAL A 2 0.06 8.45 1.83
N GLY A 3 0.22 7.22 1.34
CA GLY A 3 1.42 6.42 1.59
C GLY A 3 1.39 5.06 0.90
N VAL A 4 2.33 4.21 1.28
CA VAL A 4 2.48 2.83 0.80
C VAL A 4 2.97 1.95 1.94
N MET A 5 2.44 0.72 1.99
CA MET A 5 2.87 -0.34 2.88
C MET A 5 3.70 -1.33 2.07
N HIS A 6 5.00 -1.42 2.37
CA HIS A 6 5.88 -2.44 1.84
C HIS A 6 5.57 -3.77 2.48
N MET A 7 5.10 -4.71 1.66
CA MET A 7 4.71 -6.04 2.09
C MET A 7 5.43 -7.07 1.24
N VAL A 8 5.90 -8.13 1.88
CA VAL A 8 6.42 -9.32 1.22
C VAL A 8 5.45 -10.47 1.48
N ASP A 9 4.96 -11.08 0.41
CA ASP A 9 4.07 -12.25 0.45
C ASP A 9 4.81 -13.44 -0.15
N ASN A 10 5.16 -14.41 0.69
CA ASN A 10 5.84 -15.63 0.28
C ASN A 10 7.15 -15.37 -0.54
N GLY A 11 7.89 -14.32 -0.17
CA GLY A 11 9.14 -13.93 -0.80
C GLY A 11 9.00 -13.01 -2.01
N GLU A 12 7.78 -12.66 -2.42
CA GLU A 12 7.52 -11.72 -3.50
C GLU A 12 7.07 -10.35 -2.95
N GLN A 13 7.55 -9.27 -3.58
CA GLN A 13 7.16 -7.91 -3.23
C GLN A 13 5.71 -7.64 -3.66
N ASP A 14 4.86 -7.25 -2.71
CA ASP A 14 3.43 -6.98 -2.90
C ASP A 14 3.02 -5.67 -2.19
N ASP A 15 3.66 -4.58 -2.61
CA ASP A 15 3.44 -3.24 -2.07
C ASP A 15 1.98 -2.78 -2.21
N LYS A 16 1.43 -2.19 -1.14
CA LYS A 16 0.04 -1.71 -1.12
C LYS A 16 -0.03 -0.21 -0.94
N ILE A 17 -0.65 0.47 -1.91
CA ILE A 17 -0.89 1.92 -1.83
C ILE A 17 -1.99 2.20 -0.80
N ILE A 18 -1.72 3.13 0.11
CA ILE A 18 -2.71 3.68 1.03
C ILE A 18 -3.20 5.01 0.45
N ALA A 19 -4.52 5.12 0.27
CA ALA A 19 -5.16 6.29 -0.33
C ALA A 19 -6.50 6.60 0.33
N VAL A 20 -6.91 7.84 0.20
CA VAL A 20 -8.23 8.34 0.60
C VAL A 20 -9.04 8.73 -0.64
N ALA A 21 -10.36 8.70 -0.51
CA ALA A 21 -11.25 9.09 -1.59
C ALA A 21 -11.28 10.62 -1.74
N ARG A 22 -10.95 11.11 -2.95
CA ARG A 22 -10.81 12.55 -3.23
C ARG A 22 -12.08 13.37 -2.95
N ASN A 23 -13.25 12.77 -3.18
CA ASN A 23 -14.55 13.44 -3.08
C ASN A 23 -15.32 13.07 -1.81
N ASP A 24 -14.71 12.34 -0.89
CA ASP A 24 -15.30 12.02 0.40
C ASP A 24 -14.85 13.05 1.43
N MET A 25 -15.77 13.92 1.85
CA MET A 25 -15.49 15.00 2.79
C MET A 25 -14.99 14.51 4.16
N SER A 26 -15.21 13.24 4.51
CA SER A 26 -14.73 12.67 5.77
C SER A 26 -13.23 12.35 5.78
N VAL A 27 -12.59 12.28 4.61
CA VAL A 27 -11.17 11.86 4.49
C VAL A 27 -10.36 12.64 3.46
N ASN A 28 -10.98 13.47 2.62
CA ASN A 28 -10.31 14.17 1.51
C ASN A 28 -9.29 15.23 1.95
N TYR A 29 -9.23 15.56 3.23
CA TYR A 29 -8.25 16.48 3.82
C TYR A 29 -6.97 15.76 4.28
N ILE A 30 -6.93 14.43 4.26
CA ILE A 30 -5.80 13.62 4.73
C ILE A 30 -4.76 13.52 3.61
N GLU A 31 -3.56 14.03 3.85
CA GLU A 31 -2.46 14.11 2.89
C GLU A 31 -1.27 13.21 3.25
N ASP A 32 -1.18 12.74 4.51
CA ASP A 32 -0.12 11.86 5.02
C ASP A 32 -0.67 10.72 5.90
N LEU A 33 0.06 9.61 5.98
CA LEU A 33 -0.29 8.48 6.86
C LEU A 33 -0.45 8.88 8.33
N LYS A 34 0.32 9.88 8.79
CA LYS A 34 0.29 10.37 10.18
C LYS A 34 -1.00 11.11 10.54
N GLU A 35 -1.77 11.54 9.53
CA GLU A 35 -3.04 12.23 9.71
C GLU A 35 -4.23 11.27 9.79
N LEU A 36 -4.00 9.97 9.55
CA LEU A 36 -5.01 8.94 9.78
C LEU A 36 -5.30 8.81 11.29
N PRO A 37 -6.50 8.33 11.67
CA PRO A 37 -6.78 8.00 13.06
C PRO A 37 -5.70 7.07 13.65
N PRO A 38 -5.36 7.23 14.94
CA PRO A 38 -4.15 6.68 15.53
C PRO A 38 -4.03 5.15 15.45
N HIS A 39 -5.16 4.43 15.34
CA HIS A 39 -5.19 2.97 15.28
C HIS A 39 -5.36 2.41 13.87
N THR A 40 -5.70 3.25 12.87
CA THR A 40 -6.01 2.79 11.51
C THR A 40 -4.87 2.00 10.89
N MET A 41 -3.65 2.50 10.97
CA MET A 41 -2.50 1.78 10.42
C MET A 41 -2.14 0.53 11.23
N THR A 42 -2.38 0.52 12.54
CA THR A 42 -2.20 -0.68 13.37
C THR A 42 -3.15 -1.80 12.94
N GLU A 43 -4.42 -1.48 12.69
CA GLU A 43 -5.42 -2.43 12.22
C GLU A 43 -5.09 -2.96 10.82
N ILE A 44 -4.72 -2.07 9.89
CA ILE A 44 -4.34 -2.46 8.52
C ILE A 44 -3.12 -3.40 8.52
N VAL A 45 -2.07 -3.04 9.26
CA VAL A 45 -0.86 -3.88 9.36
C VAL A 45 -1.20 -5.25 9.97
N ARG A 46 -1.99 -5.27 11.05
CA ARG A 46 -2.42 -6.52 11.70
C ARG A 46 -3.24 -7.39 10.76
N PHE A 47 -4.17 -6.80 10.02
CA PHE A 47 -4.98 -7.52 9.03
C PHE A 47 -4.09 -8.26 8.02
N PHE A 48 -3.12 -7.58 7.40
CA PHE A 48 -2.27 -8.20 6.39
C PHE A 48 -1.25 -9.18 6.96
N GLN A 49 -0.83 -9.04 8.22
CA GLN A 49 -0.01 -10.06 8.89
C GLN A 49 -0.79 -11.37 9.13
N ASP A 50 -2.08 -11.27 9.46
CA ASP A 50 -2.85 -12.40 9.96
C ASP A 50 -3.70 -13.10 8.88
N TYR A 51 -4.16 -12.38 7.84
CA TYR A 51 -5.21 -12.88 6.92
C TYR A 51 -4.88 -14.18 6.19
N LYS A 52 -3.59 -14.51 6.02
CA LYS A 52 -3.11 -15.73 5.36
C LYS A 52 -2.53 -16.77 6.32
N ALA A 53 -2.63 -16.57 7.63
CA ALA A 53 -2.04 -17.47 8.62
C ALA A 53 -2.57 -18.92 8.49
N LEU A 54 -3.87 -19.09 8.21
CA LEU A 54 -4.49 -20.41 8.02
C LEU A 54 -4.07 -21.09 6.70
N GLU A 55 -3.58 -20.33 5.72
CA GLU A 55 -3.01 -20.87 4.48
C GLU A 55 -1.55 -21.33 4.66
N ARG A 56 -0.96 -21.15 5.85
CA ARG A 56 0.46 -21.41 6.15
C ARG A 56 1.41 -20.62 5.24
N LYS A 57 0.96 -19.46 4.76
CA LYS A 57 1.81 -18.51 4.01
C LYS A 57 2.44 -17.51 4.97
N ASN A 58 3.62 -17.04 4.61
CA ASN A 58 4.32 -16.00 5.36
C ASN A 58 4.08 -14.64 4.70
N VAL A 59 3.57 -13.69 5.49
CA VAL A 59 3.42 -12.30 5.09
C VAL A 59 4.18 -11.43 6.08
N SER A 60 5.06 -10.57 5.59
CA SER A 60 5.79 -9.60 6.41
C SER A 60 5.50 -8.18 5.94
N ILE A 61 5.39 -7.26 6.90
CA ILE A 61 5.30 -5.82 6.65
C ILE A 61 6.63 -5.22 7.05
N GLU A 62 7.39 -4.69 6.09
CA GLU A 62 8.73 -4.18 6.33
C GLU A 62 8.70 -2.70 6.71
N HIS A 63 8.04 -1.88 5.89
CA HIS A 63 8.07 -0.43 6.02
C HIS A 63 6.73 0.22 5.65
N LEU A 64 6.37 1.27 6.40
CA LEU A 64 5.35 2.24 5.99
C LEU A 64 6.05 3.48 5.46
N LEU A 65 5.84 3.80 4.18
CA LEU A 65 6.47 4.95 3.54
C LEU A 65 5.41 5.97 3.11
N GLY A 66 5.80 7.24 3.12
CA GLY A 66 4.92 8.35 2.80
C GLY A 66 4.57 8.46 1.30
N LYS A 67 3.70 9.42 1.02
CA LYS A 67 3.15 9.77 -0.30
C LYS A 67 4.18 9.81 -1.44
N ASN A 68 5.37 10.37 -1.22
CA ASN A 68 6.40 10.50 -2.26
C ASN A 68 6.85 9.14 -2.79
N TYR A 69 7.11 8.19 -1.90
CA TYR A 69 7.52 6.84 -2.31
C TYR A 69 6.34 6.10 -2.96
N ALA A 70 5.14 6.27 -2.43
CA ALA A 70 3.92 5.70 -3.03
C ALA A 70 3.74 6.14 -4.50
N TYR A 71 3.98 7.42 -4.81
CA TYR A 71 3.94 7.89 -6.21
C TYR A 71 5.06 7.34 -7.08
N LYS A 72 6.24 7.06 -6.51
CA LYS A 72 7.31 6.38 -7.24
C LYS A 72 6.86 4.97 -7.65
N VAL A 73 6.34 4.19 -6.70
CA VAL A 73 5.79 2.85 -6.97
C VAL A 73 4.71 2.90 -8.04
N ILE A 74 3.74 3.81 -7.94
CA ILE A 74 2.67 3.96 -8.96
C ILE A 74 3.26 4.24 -10.35
N LYS A 75 4.23 5.15 -10.46
CA LYS A 75 4.86 5.49 -11.75
C LYS A 75 5.59 4.29 -12.34
N GLU A 76 6.32 3.54 -11.51
CA GLU A 76 7.03 2.33 -11.92
C GLU A 76 6.04 1.24 -12.39
N SER A 77 4.95 1.02 -11.66
CA SER A 77 3.89 0.07 -12.05
C SER A 77 3.23 0.46 -13.38
N LEU A 78 2.94 1.76 -13.59
CA LEU A 78 2.38 2.25 -14.85
C LEU A 78 3.36 2.06 -16.02
N GLN A 79 4.64 2.31 -15.81
CA GLN A 79 5.67 2.11 -16.84
C GLN A 79 5.82 0.63 -17.18
N LEU A 80 5.89 -0.24 -16.16
CA LEU A 80 5.96 -1.68 -16.34
C LEU A 80 4.77 -2.20 -17.15
N TYR A 81 3.56 -1.78 -16.81
CA TYR A 81 2.37 -2.17 -17.57
C TYR A 81 2.47 -1.79 -19.06
N LYS A 82 2.89 -0.54 -19.34
CA LYS A 82 3.08 -0.06 -20.72
C LYS A 82 4.09 -0.93 -21.48
N THR A 83 5.24 -1.21 -20.88
CA THR A 83 6.32 -1.96 -21.55
C THR A 83 5.99 -3.44 -21.70
N THR A 84 5.24 -4.02 -20.77
CA THR A 84 4.94 -5.47 -20.77
C THR A 84 3.76 -5.82 -21.66
N PHE A 85 2.74 -4.95 -21.74
CA PHE A 85 1.46 -5.28 -22.37
C PHE A 85 1.06 -4.40 -23.56
N LEU A 86 1.49 -3.13 -23.63
CA LEU A 86 1.03 -2.21 -24.68
C LEU A 86 2.01 -2.08 -25.86
N ASN A 87 3.30 -2.34 -25.64
CA ASN A 87 4.33 -2.28 -26.70
C ASN A 87 4.66 -3.67 -27.29
N LYS A 88 3.69 -4.59 -27.30
CA LYS A 88 3.83 -5.91 -27.96
C LYS A 88 3.20 -5.92 -29.34
#